data_AF-A0A1C4DHJ5-F1
#
_entry.id   AF-A0A1C4DHJ5-F1
#
_cell.length_a   1.000
_cell.length_b   1.000
_cell.length_c   1.000
_cell.angle_alpha   90.00
_cell.angle_beta   90.00
_cell.angle_gamma   90.00
#
_symmetry.space_group_name_H-M   'P 1'
#
loop_
_entity.id
_entity.type
_entity.pdbx_description
1 polymer ?
#
loop_
_entity_poly.entity_id
_entity_poly.type
_entity_poly.pdbx_seq_one_letter_code
_entity_poly.pdbx_strand_id
1 'polypeptide(L)'
;MRKYKQLKHAVQLQKQLDHKYGARRFHAAFIMALFFCLFFTSCSNDSPTASTSSSTQTSTSIGQSQSGNTTLTITRTGQSASVNQIAPPNDHLHRIYNVYFAKKKVLGTEVFFEPIDSAHPQRDGQNNLITYDSILGKTVYLVLETQNLTPNEQIRVEIQSESLTGNTNALEVMYFNASRQYTSAQTLTAVVGNFDALNNNTGSCPYTNLAGHSHRAIIKLQLRPSTRAIFDEWATRLGTANGTVQVRVQRNRGNCAYGNSNRETSDGSTFLSAAEQQFRVVNRSLYCIYHRDNTFNFHSSIQNTRKKIGEVKSYYTLNNQNVNTQKTAYYFYDANDNETLLYEFERNTHGMIEFPESGNGFRRYGIIDAGGQSANPNEVVGHGDHYLKPWTVAALLGTIQEIYEQRWRIDFGDMSSENGSDPWQQGQSHHGGHGHLGRRSGLDIDFRYLDVNGRSFQGDRRSYSNFDRNKNATIYQIAFEYGFRSNYATGLAEFAGVNSSVQNHYDHGHWGFNIDFIHTTI
;
A
#
# COMPACT_ATOMS: atom_id res chain seq x y z
N MET A 1 36.06 20.65 22.46
CA MET A 1 37.28 19.89 22.06
C MET A 1 37.33 18.41 22.50
N ARG A 2 36.87 18.03 23.71
CA ARG A 2 36.96 16.64 24.21
C ARG A 2 36.18 15.60 23.39
N LYS A 3 34.94 15.93 22.99
CA LYS A 3 34.09 15.08 22.13
C LYS A 3 34.67 14.86 20.73
N TYR A 4 35.36 15.86 20.17
CA TYR A 4 36.02 15.76 18.87
C TYR A 4 37.23 14.81 18.90
N LYS A 5 37.99 14.81 20.01
CA LYS A 5 39.10 13.85 20.22
C LYS A 5 38.60 12.41 20.38
N GLN A 6 37.48 12.20 21.06
CA GLN A 6 36.87 10.87 21.22
C GLN A 6 36.36 10.30 19.89
N LEU A 7 35.71 11.13 19.07
CA LEU A 7 35.22 10.71 17.75
C LEU A 7 36.40 10.37 16.81
N LYS A 8 37.47 11.17 16.83
CA LYS A 8 38.66 10.92 16.01
C LYS A 8 39.36 9.61 16.40
N HIS A 9 39.44 9.32 17.70
CA HIS A 9 40.00 8.06 18.21
C HIS A 9 39.13 6.84 17.81
N ALA A 10 37.80 6.95 17.92
CA ALA A 10 36.88 5.87 17.51
C ALA A 10 36.96 5.55 16.02
N VAL A 11 37.01 6.58 15.16
CA VAL A 11 37.15 6.41 13.70
C VAL A 11 38.51 5.80 13.33
N GLN A 12 39.57 6.16 14.05
CA GLN A 12 40.90 5.63 13.81
C GLN A 12 41.03 4.17 14.26
N LEU A 13 40.39 3.81 15.38
CA LEU A 13 40.29 2.43 15.86
C LEU A 13 39.49 1.56 14.88
N GLN A 14 38.36 2.07 14.36
CA GLN A 14 37.55 1.38 13.37
C GLN A 14 38.34 1.07 12.09
N LYS A 15 39.09 2.05 11.57
CA LYS A 15 39.95 1.83 10.38
C LYS A 15 41.05 0.80 10.61
N GLN A 16 41.64 0.77 11.80
CA GLN A 16 42.66 -0.23 12.15
C GLN A 16 42.06 -1.64 12.23
N LEU A 17 40.85 -1.76 12.78
CA LEU A 17 40.13 -3.04 12.86
C LEU A 17 39.66 -3.53 11.49
N ASP A 18 39.14 -2.63 10.65
CA ASP A 18 38.72 -2.96 9.28
C ASP A 18 39.89 -3.39 8.40
N HIS A 19 41.07 -2.80 8.59
CA HIS A 19 42.29 -3.19 7.88
C HIS A 19 42.81 -4.56 8.33
N LYS A 20 42.75 -4.86 9.64
CA LYS A 20 43.28 -6.11 10.19
C LYS A 20 42.36 -7.32 9.96
N TYR A 21 41.04 -7.12 9.95
CA TYR A 21 40.07 -8.22 9.93
C TYR A 21 39.15 -8.21 8.70
N GLY A 22 39.18 -7.17 7.87
CA GLY A 22 38.29 -6.98 6.73
C GLY A 22 36.92 -6.43 7.15
N ALA A 23 36.49 -5.34 6.52
CA ALA A 23 35.31 -4.53 6.92
C ALA A 23 34.00 -5.34 7.11
N ARG A 24 33.84 -6.46 6.39
CA ARG A 24 32.64 -7.32 6.46
C ARG A 24 32.69 -8.39 7.55
N ARG A 25 33.88 -8.78 8.04
CA ARG A 25 34.02 -9.87 9.02
C ARG A 25 33.97 -9.38 10.47
N PHE A 26 34.40 -8.15 10.72
CA PHE A 26 34.33 -7.54 12.06
C PHE A 26 32.89 -7.28 12.53
N HIS A 27 32.02 -6.80 11.63
CA HIS A 27 30.61 -6.56 11.95
C HIS A 27 29.88 -7.85 12.37
N ALA A 28 30.15 -8.98 11.70
CA ALA A 28 29.57 -10.26 12.07
C ALA A 28 30.07 -10.76 13.45
N ALA A 29 31.38 -10.62 13.73
CA ALA A 29 31.95 -11.01 15.02
C ALA A 29 31.46 -10.15 16.19
N PHE A 30 31.28 -8.84 15.97
CA PHE A 30 30.76 -7.91 16.97
C PHE A 30 29.28 -8.17 17.28
N ILE A 31 28.46 -8.46 16.26
CA ILE A 31 27.05 -8.85 16.43
C ILE A 31 26.95 -10.20 17.18
N MET A 32 27.80 -11.17 16.86
CA MET A 32 27.83 -12.46 17.55
C MET A 32 28.24 -12.33 19.04
N ALA A 33 29.19 -11.45 19.35
CA ALA A 33 29.58 -11.17 20.74
C ALA A 33 28.46 -10.47 21.55
N LEU A 34 27.72 -9.56 20.92
CA LEU A 34 26.54 -8.92 21.51
C LEU A 34 25.40 -9.91 21.78
N PHE A 35 25.19 -10.87 20.87
CA PHE A 35 24.24 -11.97 21.07
C PHE A 35 24.66 -12.89 22.23
N PHE A 36 25.95 -13.19 22.37
CA PHE A 36 26.45 -14.05 23.46
C PHE A 36 26.32 -13.39 24.85
N CYS A 37 26.41 -12.07 24.94
CA CYS A 37 26.23 -11.34 26.20
C CYS A 37 24.76 -11.17 26.62
N LEU A 38 23.80 -11.27 25.69
CA LEU A 38 22.37 -11.07 25.97
C LEU A 38 21.63 -12.35 26.39
N PHE A 39 22.19 -13.54 26.15
CA PHE A 39 21.49 -14.82 26.39
C PHE A 39 21.81 -15.51 27.73
N PHE A 40 22.72 -14.97 28.56
CA PHE A 40 23.12 -15.61 29.84
C PHE A 40 22.65 -14.89 31.11
N THR A 41 21.58 -14.11 31.04
CA THR A 41 20.90 -13.60 32.23
C THR A 41 19.39 -13.80 32.13
N SER A 42 18.91 -14.97 32.59
CA SER A 42 17.73 -15.10 33.46
C SER A 42 17.34 -16.59 33.62
N CYS A 43 17.68 -17.16 34.78
CA CYS A 43 17.07 -18.38 35.30
C CYS A 43 15.96 -18.03 36.30
N SER A 44 15.03 -18.99 36.50
CA SER A 44 14.20 -19.18 37.71
C SER A 44 13.03 -18.19 37.92
N ASN A 45 11.79 -18.55 38.31
CA ASN A 45 11.22 -19.73 38.99
C ASN A 45 9.69 -19.90 38.77
N ASP A 46 9.22 -21.16 38.87
CA ASP A 46 8.01 -21.72 39.51
C ASP A 46 6.54 -21.35 39.18
N SER A 47 5.83 -22.46 38.90
CA SER A 47 4.40 -22.88 38.96
C SER A 47 3.57 -22.43 40.19
N PRO A 48 2.21 -22.53 40.24
CA PRO A 48 1.48 -23.79 39.95
C PRO A 48 -0.01 -23.77 39.45
N THR A 49 -0.39 -24.94 38.90
CA THR A 49 -1.69 -25.72 38.96
C THR A 49 -3.06 -25.02 38.80
N ALA A 50 -3.88 -25.43 37.81
CA ALA A 50 -5.07 -26.34 37.88
C ALA A 50 -6.32 -25.71 38.57
N SER A 51 -7.60 -25.83 38.17
CA SER A 51 -8.36 -26.78 37.33
C SER A 51 -9.82 -26.27 37.12
N THR A 52 -10.51 -26.83 36.11
CA THR A 52 -11.94 -27.26 36.04
C THR A 52 -13.16 -26.30 36.08
N SER A 53 -13.99 -26.40 35.02
CA SER A 53 -15.49 -26.61 34.94
C SER A 53 -16.44 -25.62 35.67
N SER A 54 -17.69 -25.30 35.28
CA SER A 54 -18.71 -25.89 34.42
C SER A 54 -19.88 -24.89 34.20
N SER A 55 -20.66 -25.15 33.14
CA SER A 55 -22.14 -25.03 33.01
C SER A 55 -22.90 -23.71 33.30
N THR A 56 -23.39 -23.14 32.20
CA THR A 56 -24.80 -22.84 31.86
C THR A 56 -25.81 -22.60 32.98
N GLN A 57 -26.47 -21.44 32.96
CA GLN A 57 -27.93 -21.35 33.17
C GLN A 57 -28.51 -20.11 32.48
N THR A 58 -29.46 -20.37 31.59
CA THR A 58 -30.27 -19.42 30.84
C THR A 58 -31.51 -19.09 31.68
N SER A 59 -31.84 -17.81 31.85
CA SER A 59 -33.15 -17.39 32.32
C SER A 59 -33.61 -16.14 31.59
N THR A 60 -34.64 -16.32 30.77
CA THR A 60 -35.46 -15.29 30.14
C THR A 60 -36.34 -14.58 31.17
N SER A 61 -36.38 -13.25 31.13
CA SER A 61 -37.53 -12.45 31.56
C SER A 61 -37.79 -11.33 30.57
N ILE A 62 -39.07 -11.15 30.26
CA ILE A 62 -39.65 -10.21 29.30
C ILE A 62 -39.96 -8.91 30.04
N GLY A 63 -39.64 -7.75 29.44
CA GLY A 63 -40.07 -6.46 29.98
C GLY A 63 -39.57 -5.23 29.22
N GLN A 64 -40.38 -4.82 28.24
CA GLN A 64 -40.65 -3.42 27.83
C GLN A 64 -39.72 -2.66 26.86
N SER A 65 -40.43 -2.04 25.90
CA SER A 65 -40.08 -0.93 24.99
C SER A 65 -39.17 -1.25 23.80
N GLN A 66 -39.75 -1.89 22.78
CA GLN A 66 -39.17 -1.89 21.44
C GLN A 66 -39.38 -0.51 20.78
N SER A 67 -38.44 0.41 21.01
CA SER A 67 -38.05 1.36 19.95
C SER A 67 -37.33 0.53 18.89
N GLY A 68 -38.07 0.05 17.90
CA GLY A 68 -37.55 -0.86 16.89
C GLY A 68 -36.42 -0.21 16.08
N ASN A 69 -35.18 -0.67 16.31
CA ASN A 69 -34.07 -0.43 15.38
C ASN A 69 -34.38 -1.19 14.09
N THR A 70 -34.70 -0.47 13.02
CA THR A 70 -34.74 -1.05 11.68
C THR A 70 -33.31 -1.06 11.13
N THR A 71 -32.75 -2.25 10.93
CA THR A 71 -31.52 -2.44 10.18
C THR A 71 -31.88 -2.57 8.70
N LEU A 72 -31.47 -1.60 7.88
CA LEU A 72 -31.52 -1.76 6.43
C LEU A 72 -30.23 -2.46 6.01
N THR A 73 -30.36 -3.70 5.57
CA THR A 73 -29.30 -4.39 4.84
C THR A 73 -29.45 -4.01 3.38
N ILE A 74 -28.52 -3.19 2.86
CA ILE A 74 -28.48 -2.87 1.43
C ILE A 74 -27.92 -4.10 0.71
N THR A 75 -28.80 -4.89 0.11
CA THR A 75 -28.50 -6.19 -0.50
C THR A 75 -27.46 -6.10 -1.63
N ARG A 76 -27.25 -4.91 -2.20
CA ARG A 76 -26.32 -4.65 -3.31
C ARG A 76 -24.88 -4.34 -2.84
N THR A 77 -24.69 -3.92 -1.60
CA THR A 77 -23.35 -3.58 -1.02
C THR A 77 -22.97 -4.48 0.16
N GLY A 78 -23.93 -5.23 0.74
CA GLY A 78 -23.71 -5.98 1.97
C GLY A 78 -23.66 -5.11 3.23
N GLN A 79 -23.80 -3.79 3.09
CA GLN A 79 -23.78 -2.86 4.22
C GLN A 79 -25.08 -2.98 5.02
N SER A 80 -24.95 -3.26 6.30
CA SER A 80 -26.02 -3.06 7.28
C SER A 80 -25.88 -1.64 7.82
N ALA A 81 -26.79 -0.76 7.43
CA ALA A 81 -26.92 0.55 8.04
C ALA A 81 -28.09 0.53 9.02
N SER A 82 -27.86 0.91 10.27
CA SER A 82 -28.94 1.29 11.17
C SER A 82 -29.60 2.54 10.60
N VAL A 83 -30.87 2.44 10.20
CA VAL A 83 -31.62 3.56 9.58
C VAL A 83 -31.81 4.72 10.56
N ASN A 84 -31.70 4.41 11.85
CA ASN A 84 -31.60 5.38 12.91
C ASN A 84 -30.18 5.34 13.44
N GLN A 85 -29.28 6.13 12.85
CA GLN A 85 -28.18 6.65 13.65
C GLN A 85 -28.87 7.34 14.83
N ILE A 86 -28.75 6.78 16.05
CA ILE A 86 -29.38 7.38 17.22
C ILE A 86 -28.75 8.77 17.32
N ALA A 87 -29.53 9.79 16.95
CA ALA A 87 -29.11 11.16 17.14
C ALA A 87 -28.69 11.28 18.61
N PRO A 88 -27.53 11.89 18.90
CA PRO A 88 -27.10 12.00 20.28
C PRO A 88 -28.21 12.68 21.10
N PRO A 89 -28.41 12.28 22.37
CA PRO A 89 -29.41 12.90 23.22
C PRO A 89 -29.27 14.43 23.17
N ASN A 90 -30.38 15.15 22.94
CA ASN A 90 -30.36 16.60 22.97
C ASN A 90 -30.44 17.07 24.44
N ASP A 91 -29.33 16.93 25.16
CA ASP A 91 -29.25 17.12 26.61
C ASP A 91 -28.31 18.26 27.04
N HIS A 92 -27.99 19.17 26.11
CA HIS A 92 -27.11 20.33 26.31
C HIS A 92 -25.68 20.01 26.77
N LEU A 93 -25.30 18.75 26.91
CA LEU A 93 -23.96 18.35 27.34
C LEU A 93 -22.94 18.62 26.24
N HIS A 94 -21.73 19.02 26.61
CA HIS A 94 -20.58 18.95 25.71
C HIS A 94 -20.31 17.47 25.43
N ARG A 95 -20.41 17.06 24.17
CA ARG A 95 -20.38 15.65 23.81
C ARG A 95 -19.47 15.37 22.65
N ILE A 96 -18.68 14.30 22.77
CA ILE A 96 -18.07 13.59 21.64
C ILE A 96 -18.90 12.31 21.49
N TYR A 97 -19.78 12.26 20.49
CA TYR A 97 -20.77 11.18 20.40
C TYR A 97 -20.37 10.07 19.44
N ASN A 98 -19.46 10.36 18.51
CA ASN A 98 -19.02 9.38 17.52
C ASN A 98 -17.55 9.60 17.15
N VAL A 99 -16.83 8.51 16.94
CA VAL A 99 -15.42 8.50 16.52
C VAL A 99 -15.25 7.37 15.51
N TYR A 100 -14.78 7.67 14.31
CA TYR A 100 -14.60 6.67 13.26
C TYR A 100 -13.47 7.05 12.30
N PHE A 101 -12.90 6.04 11.66
CA PHE A 101 -12.01 6.24 10.52
C PHE A 101 -12.83 6.33 9.24
N ALA A 102 -12.44 7.21 8.33
CA ALA A 102 -13.16 7.51 7.10
C ALA A 102 -12.23 7.66 5.90
N LYS A 103 -12.78 7.36 4.72
CA LYS A 103 -12.25 7.81 3.43
C LYS A 103 -12.78 9.21 3.16
N LYS A 104 -11.91 10.09 2.64
CA LYS A 104 -12.35 11.37 2.10
C LYS A 104 -12.86 11.14 0.68
N LYS A 105 -14.03 11.68 0.37
CA LYS A 105 -14.60 11.70 -0.98
C LYS A 105 -14.94 13.13 -1.35
N VAL A 106 -14.58 13.52 -2.57
CA VAL A 106 -14.88 14.86 -3.08
C VAL A 106 -15.80 14.75 -4.29
N LEU A 107 -16.95 15.42 -4.23
CA LEU A 107 -17.90 15.54 -5.32
C LEU A 107 -18.02 17.02 -5.71
N GLY A 108 -17.48 17.39 -6.87
CA GLY A 108 -17.36 18.80 -7.24
C GLY A 108 -16.48 19.57 -6.25
N THR A 109 -17.07 20.54 -5.55
CA THR A 109 -16.42 21.33 -4.49
C THR A 109 -16.81 20.90 -3.09
N GLU A 110 -17.54 19.80 -2.94
CA GLU A 110 -18.00 19.33 -1.63
C GLU A 110 -17.16 18.16 -1.14
N VAL A 111 -16.81 18.17 0.15
CA VAL A 111 -16.08 17.09 0.82
C VAL A 111 -17.00 16.28 1.72
N PHE A 112 -16.84 14.96 1.67
CA PHE A 112 -17.56 13.98 2.46
C PHE A 112 -16.59 13.03 3.13
N PHE A 113 -17.00 12.47 4.27
CA PHE A 113 -16.28 11.44 5.00
C PHE A 113 -17.15 10.19 5.01
N GLU A 114 -16.75 9.19 4.25
CA GLU A 114 -17.41 7.89 4.22
C GLU A 114 -16.75 7.01 5.28
N PRO A 115 -17.48 6.61 6.36
CA PRO A 115 -16.93 5.72 7.37
C PRO A 115 -16.39 4.44 6.73
N ILE A 116 -15.21 4.02 7.17
CA ILE A 116 -14.60 2.77 6.72
C ILE A 116 -15.20 1.63 7.54
N ASP A 117 -15.99 0.79 6.87
CA ASP A 117 -16.42 -0.47 7.44
C ASP A 117 -15.36 -1.55 7.20
N SER A 118 -14.49 -1.67 8.18
CA SER A 118 -13.43 -2.69 8.22
C SER A 118 -13.88 -3.98 8.93
N ALA A 119 -15.08 -4.02 9.50
CA ALA A 119 -15.60 -5.14 10.26
C ALA A 119 -16.43 -6.11 9.41
N HIS A 120 -16.97 -5.65 8.26
CA HIS A 120 -17.78 -6.46 7.35
C HIS A 120 -17.20 -6.54 5.93
N PRO A 121 -17.34 -7.69 5.24
CA PRO A 121 -17.04 -7.78 3.81
C PRO A 121 -17.88 -6.79 3.00
N GLN A 122 -17.22 -6.04 2.11
CA GLN A 122 -17.86 -5.12 1.17
C GLN A 122 -18.22 -5.84 -0.13
N ARG A 123 -18.95 -5.17 -1.03
CA ARG A 123 -19.15 -5.64 -2.41
C ARG A 123 -18.83 -4.55 -3.43
N ASP A 124 -18.30 -4.94 -4.59
CA ASP A 124 -18.02 -4.02 -5.71
C ASP A 124 -19.30 -3.62 -6.47
N GLY A 125 -19.17 -2.75 -7.48
CA GLY A 125 -20.27 -2.33 -8.34
C GLY A 125 -20.90 -3.46 -9.18
N GLN A 126 -20.24 -4.63 -9.21
CA GLN A 126 -20.65 -5.85 -9.88
C GLN A 126 -21.14 -6.91 -8.88
N ASN A 127 -21.31 -6.55 -7.60
CA ASN A 127 -21.79 -7.39 -6.51
C ASN A 127 -20.83 -8.51 -6.07
N ASN A 128 -19.55 -8.47 -6.45
CA ASN A 128 -18.54 -9.42 -5.96
C ASN A 128 -18.12 -9.08 -4.53
N LEU A 129 -17.86 -10.10 -3.70
CA LEU A 129 -17.42 -9.90 -2.32
C LEU A 129 -15.99 -9.34 -2.30
N ILE A 130 -15.82 -8.11 -1.85
CA ILE A 130 -14.54 -7.52 -1.50
C ILE A 130 -14.36 -7.77 0.00
N THR A 131 -13.46 -8.67 0.38
CA THR A 131 -13.06 -8.74 1.79
C THR A 131 -12.49 -7.36 2.19
N TYR A 132 -12.84 -6.86 3.38
CA TYR A 132 -12.37 -5.66 4.11
C TYR A 132 -11.53 -4.58 3.41
N ASP A 133 -11.82 -3.31 3.70
CA ASP A 133 -10.95 -2.19 3.32
C ASP A 133 -9.55 -2.32 3.93
N SER A 134 -8.51 -2.40 3.08
CA SER A 134 -7.13 -2.32 3.56
C SER A 134 -6.74 -0.88 3.83
N ILE A 135 -6.14 -0.67 4.99
CA ILE A 135 -5.90 0.65 5.56
C ILE A 135 -4.45 0.83 6.07
N LEU A 136 -3.67 -0.26 6.14
CA LEU A 136 -2.25 -0.18 6.50
C LEU A 136 -1.49 0.59 5.41
N GLY A 137 -0.74 1.62 5.80
CA GLY A 137 -0.02 2.50 4.87
C GLY A 137 -0.90 3.46 4.07
N LYS A 138 -2.24 3.36 4.14
CA LYS A 138 -3.15 4.27 3.45
C LYS A 138 -3.36 5.55 4.25
N THR A 139 -3.72 6.60 3.53
CA THR A 139 -4.21 7.84 4.14
C THR A 139 -5.67 7.65 4.55
N VAL A 140 -5.95 7.84 5.82
CA VAL A 140 -7.30 7.78 6.41
C VAL A 140 -7.58 9.04 7.20
N TYR A 141 -8.85 9.34 7.45
CA TYR A 141 -9.26 10.47 8.27
C TYR A 141 -9.89 9.93 9.54
N LEU A 142 -9.37 10.31 10.70
CA LEU A 142 -10.04 10.09 11.97
C LEU A 142 -11.00 11.26 12.20
N VAL A 143 -12.29 10.96 12.24
CA VAL A 143 -13.36 11.94 12.40
C VAL A 143 -13.99 11.76 13.77
N LEU A 144 -14.00 12.84 14.56
CA LEU A 144 -14.68 12.92 15.85
C LEU A 144 -15.87 13.86 15.66
N GLU A 145 -17.09 13.34 15.84
CA GLU A 145 -18.30 14.14 15.77
C GLU A 145 -18.70 14.63 17.17
N THR A 146 -18.99 15.92 17.26
CA THR A 146 -19.19 16.61 18.53
C THR A 146 -20.52 17.36 18.56
N GLN A 147 -21.03 17.59 19.76
CA GLN A 147 -22.23 18.39 20.02
C GLN A 147 -21.95 19.35 21.17
N ASN A 148 -22.40 20.59 21.03
CA ASN A 148 -22.20 21.69 21.98
C ASN A 148 -20.72 22.06 22.27
N LEU A 149 -19.75 21.48 21.57
CA LEU A 149 -18.36 21.95 21.61
C LEU A 149 -18.18 23.13 20.66
N THR A 150 -17.44 24.13 21.11
CA THR A 150 -17.15 25.31 20.30
C THR A 150 -15.99 25.06 19.34
N PRO A 151 -15.95 25.76 18.17
CA PRO A 151 -14.78 25.72 17.30
C PRO A 151 -13.51 26.11 18.05
N ASN A 152 -12.40 25.46 17.70
CA ASN A 152 -11.08 25.55 18.33
C ASN A 152 -10.91 24.80 19.66
N GLU A 153 -11.93 24.09 20.14
CA GLU A 153 -11.74 23.19 21.28
C GLU A 153 -10.80 22.03 20.91
N GLN A 154 -9.87 21.74 21.83
CA GLN A 154 -8.86 20.71 21.64
C GLN A 154 -9.28 19.40 22.32
N ILE A 155 -9.10 18.30 21.60
CA ILE A 155 -9.38 16.95 22.06
C ILE A 155 -8.09 16.15 21.96
N ARG A 156 -7.63 15.59 23.08
CA ARG A 156 -6.54 14.63 23.13
C ARG A 156 -7.03 13.30 22.58
N VAL A 157 -6.25 12.72 21.68
CA VAL A 157 -6.55 11.45 21.02
C VAL A 157 -5.37 10.50 21.17
N GLU A 158 -5.62 9.31 21.68
CA GLU A 158 -4.66 8.21 21.80
C GLU A 158 -5.15 7.05 20.93
N ILE A 159 -4.30 6.56 20.02
CA ILE A 159 -4.62 5.40 19.17
C ILE A 159 -3.92 4.18 19.76
N GLN A 160 -4.67 3.11 20.00
CA GLN A 160 -4.21 1.92 20.72
C GLN A 160 -4.41 0.66 19.87
N SER A 161 -3.40 -0.21 19.83
CA SER A 161 -3.52 -1.54 19.20
C SER A 161 -2.41 -2.48 19.65
N GLU A 162 -2.76 -3.53 20.38
CA GLU A 162 -1.81 -4.55 20.84
C GLU A 162 -1.57 -5.63 19.78
N SER A 163 -2.55 -5.92 18.92
CA SER A 163 -2.45 -6.96 17.88
C SER A 163 -1.55 -6.56 16.71
N LEU A 164 -1.38 -5.26 16.45
CA LEU A 164 -0.49 -4.74 15.40
C LEU A 164 0.98 -4.78 15.81
N THR A 165 1.27 -4.35 17.03
CA THR A 165 2.63 -4.27 17.58
C THR A 165 3.06 -5.57 18.26
N GLY A 166 2.11 -6.49 18.51
CA GLY A 166 2.22 -7.77 19.24
C GLY A 166 3.00 -7.68 20.55
N ASN A 167 2.90 -6.54 21.21
CA ASN A 167 3.34 -6.25 22.57
C ASN A 167 2.53 -5.06 23.10
N THR A 168 2.84 -4.58 24.30
CA THR A 168 2.16 -3.44 24.94
C THR A 168 2.65 -2.08 24.45
N ASN A 169 3.45 -2.01 23.38
CA ASN A 169 3.91 -0.72 22.86
C ASN A 169 2.74 0.06 22.30
N ALA A 170 2.70 1.35 22.62
CA ALA A 170 1.74 2.28 22.01
C ALA A 170 1.93 2.32 20.49
N LEU A 171 0.82 2.24 19.75
CA LEU A 171 0.82 2.30 18.30
C LEU A 171 1.40 3.64 17.83
N GLU A 172 2.41 3.58 16.97
CA GLU A 172 2.97 4.75 16.32
C GLU A 172 2.18 5.08 15.05
N VAL A 173 1.58 6.26 14.95
CA VAL A 173 0.90 6.66 13.72
C VAL A 173 1.55 7.89 13.11
N MET A 174 1.51 7.96 11.78
CA MET A 174 1.98 9.12 11.05
C MET A 174 0.83 10.10 10.87
N TYR A 175 0.88 11.25 11.53
CA TYR A 175 -0.12 12.30 11.40
C TYR A 175 0.38 13.43 10.52
N PHE A 176 -0.52 14.00 9.72
CA PHE A 176 -0.23 15.16 8.89
C PHE A 176 -0.28 16.42 9.74
N ASN A 177 0.89 17.03 9.99
CA ASN A 177 1.01 18.17 10.88
C ASN A 177 0.75 19.52 10.19
N ALA A 178 0.75 20.61 10.97
CA ALA A 178 0.57 21.98 10.45
C ALA A 178 1.68 22.43 9.47
N SER A 179 2.87 21.83 9.57
CA SER A 179 3.97 22.03 8.60
C SER A 179 3.82 21.17 7.34
N ARG A 180 2.69 20.47 7.18
CA ARG A 180 2.29 19.72 5.99
C ARG A 180 3.22 18.54 5.72
N GLN A 181 3.73 17.96 6.80
CA GLN A 181 4.57 16.79 6.80
C GLN A 181 3.95 15.70 7.66
N TYR A 182 4.19 14.45 7.30
CA TYR A 182 3.85 13.34 8.17
C TYR A 182 4.89 13.23 9.28
N THR A 183 4.43 13.27 10.52
CA THR A 183 5.27 13.07 11.70
C THR A 183 4.69 11.97 12.56
N SER A 184 5.57 11.19 13.17
CA SER A 184 5.18 10.17 14.13
C SER A 184 4.59 10.80 15.39
N ALA A 185 3.50 10.22 15.89
CA ALA A 185 2.95 10.55 17.19
C ALA A 185 2.23 9.33 17.82
N GLN A 186 2.28 9.29 19.14
CA GLN A 186 1.51 8.35 19.98
C GLN A 186 0.26 9.01 20.59
N THR A 187 0.29 10.34 20.73
CA THR A 187 -0.83 11.15 21.19
C THR A 187 -1.00 12.31 20.21
N LEU A 188 -2.23 12.52 19.78
CA LEU A 188 -2.62 13.53 18.82
C LEU A 188 -3.51 14.57 19.50
N THR A 189 -3.59 15.75 18.91
CA THR A 189 -4.59 16.76 19.27
C THR A 189 -5.49 16.99 18.08
N ALA A 190 -6.78 16.67 18.23
CA ALA A 190 -7.82 17.07 17.29
C ALA A 190 -8.37 18.44 17.70
N VAL A 191 -8.74 19.27 16.73
CA VAL A 191 -9.32 20.59 16.99
C VAL A 191 -10.70 20.68 16.32
N VAL A 192 -11.73 20.98 17.11
CA VAL A 192 -13.12 21.09 16.60
C VAL A 192 -13.21 22.25 15.61
N GLY A 193 -13.80 22.00 14.44
CA GLY A 193 -13.96 22.98 13.37
C GLY A 193 -12.66 23.38 12.66
N ASN A 194 -11.53 22.73 12.94
CA ASN A 194 -10.30 22.91 12.18
C ASN A 194 -10.30 21.99 10.95
N PHE A 195 -9.99 22.58 9.79
CA PHE A 195 -10.01 21.88 8.50
C PHE A 195 -8.62 21.77 7.85
N ASP A 196 -7.53 21.97 8.60
CA ASP A 196 -6.17 21.94 8.06
C ASP A 196 -5.82 20.57 7.47
N ALA A 197 -6.40 19.50 8.03
CA ALA A 197 -6.35 18.15 7.49
C ALA A 197 -6.86 18.04 6.04
N LEU A 198 -7.64 19.02 5.57
CA LEU A 198 -8.28 19.05 4.26
C LEU A 198 -7.57 19.99 3.28
N ASN A 199 -6.51 20.68 3.70
CA ASN A 199 -5.76 21.57 2.84
C ASN A 199 -5.10 20.77 1.69
N ASN A 200 -5.19 21.30 0.48
CA ASN A 200 -4.54 20.77 -0.72
C ASN A 200 -3.01 21.03 -0.68
N ASN A 201 -2.30 20.74 -1.79
CA ASN A 201 -0.86 20.95 -1.91
C ASN A 201 -0.43 22.46 -1.90
N THR A 202 -1.34 23.41 -2.08
CA THR A 202 -1.08 24.86 -1.96
C THR A 202 -1.41 25.44 -0.59
N GLY A 203 -1.95 24.62 0.33
CA GLY A 203 -2.36 25.07 1.67
C GLY A 203 -3.77 25.67 1.71
N SER A 204 -4.54 25.54 0.64
CA SER A 204 -5.92 26.02 0.56
C SER A 204 -6.90 24.89 0.88
N CYS A 205 -8.04 25.22 1.49
CA CYS A 205 -9.17 24.31 1.67
C CYS A 205 -10.25 24.66 0.63
N PRO A 206 -10.29 24.02 -0.55
CA PRO A 206 -11.12 24.47 -1.67
C PRO A 206 -12.60 24.07 -1.53
N TYR A 207 -13.03 23.58 -0.38
CA TYR A 207 -14.34 22.95 -0.21
C TYR A 207 -15.42 23.95 0.21
N THR A 208 -16.60 23.86 -0.40
CA THR A 208 -17.70 24.82 -0.18
C THR A 208 -18.59 24.47 1.02
N ASN A 209 -18.60 23.20 1.44
CA ASN A 209 -19.47 22.69 2.50
C ASN A 209 -18.82 22.60 3.90
N LEU A 210 -17.72 23.34 4.14
CA LEU A 210 -16.96 23.28 5.41
C LEU A 210 -17.80 23.66 6.64
N ALA A 211 -18.76 24.58 6.49
CA ALA A 211 -19.67 24.96 7.58
C ALA A 211 -20.45 23.75 8.13
N GLY A 212 -20.82 22.80 7.25
CA GLY A 212 -21.47 21.55 7.61
C GLY A 212 -20.60 20.59 8.42
N HIS A 213 -19.27 20.81 8.45
CA HIS A 213 -18.31 20.00 9.20
C HIS A 213 -17.77 20.72 10.45
N SER A 214 -18.31 21.90 10.79
CA SER A 214 -17.83 22.73 11.93
C SER A 214 -17.95 22.05 13.30
N HIS A 215 -18.86 21.09 13.43
CA HIS A 215 -19.07 20.28 14.63
C HIS A 215 -18.13 19.06 14.70
N ARG A 216 -17.14 18.96 13.81
CA ARG A 216 -16.22 17.81 13.71
C ARG A 216 -14.81 18.23 14.04
N ALA A 217 -14.05 17.34 14.68
CA ALA A 217 -12.59 17.42 14.71
C ALA A 217 -12.04 16.34 13.76
N ILE A 218 -11.19 16.75 12.81
CA ILE A 218 -10.74 15.87 11.72
C ILE A 218 -9.23 15.80 11.73
N ILE A 219 -8.68 14.58 11.76
CA ILE A 219 -7.23 14.35 11.68
C ILE A 219 -6.92 13.52 10.43
N LYS A 220 -6.00 14.01 9.58
CA LYS A 220 -5.46 13.24 8.46
C LYS A 220 -4.29 12.38 8.94
N LEU A 221 -4.42 11.07 8.78
CA LEU A 221 -3.50 10.06 9.29
C LEU A 221 -3.01 9.13 8.19
N GLN A 222 -1.86 8.50 8.43
CA GLN A 222 -1.42 7.29 7.78
C GLN A 222 -1.18 6.23 8.86
N LEU A 223 -1.87 5.10 8.75
CA LEU A 223 -1.71 3.99 9.68
C LEU A 223 -0.46 3.19 9.31
N ARG A 224 0.69 3.73 9.68
CA ARG A 224 2.03 3.19 9.46
C ARG A 224 2.98 3.72 10.55
N PRO A 225 4.03 2.97 10.91
CA PRO A 225 5.09 3.46 11.78
C PRO A 225 6.05 4.37 10.99
N SER A 226 7.00 5.00 11.68
CA SER A 226 7.96 5.91 11.04
C SER A 226 9.08 5.20 10.26
N THR A 227 9.26 3.89 10.47
CA THR A 227 10.38 3.13 9.88
C THR A 227 9.94 1.86 9.15
N ARG A 228 10.77 1.45 8.18
CA ARG A 228 10.52 0.28 7.34
C ARG A 228 10.39 -1.00 8.12
N ALA A 229 11.36 -1.23 8.99
CA ALA A 229 11.49 -2.48 9.71
C ALA A 229 10.24 -2.74 10.56
N ILE A 230 9.72 -1.70 11.22
CA ILE A 230 8.51 -1.79 12.03
C ILE A 230 7.27 -1.97 11.12
N PHE A 231 7.21 -1.31 9.96
CA PHE A 231 6.11 -1.53 9.01
C PHE A 231 6.07 -2.97 8.51
N ASP A 232 7.22 -3.54 8.15
CA ASP A 232 7.33 -4.92 7.67
C ASP A 232 6.99 -5.94 8.77
N GLU A 233 7.34 -5.64 10.02
CA GLU A 233 6.93 -6.42 11.18
C GLU A 233 5.41 -6.40 11.36
N TRP A 234 4.77 -5.23 11.30
CA TRP A 234 3.31 -5.10 11.38
C TRP A 234 2.63 -5.84 10.23
N ALA A 235 3.13 -5.64 9.01
CA ALA A 235 2.63 -6.30 7.81
C ALA A 235 2.72 -7.83 7.95
N THR A 236 3.85 -8.37 8.39
CA THR A 236 4.04 -9.82 8.56
C THR A 236 3.02 -10.41 9.54
N ARG A 237 2.79 -9.73 10.68
CA ARG A 237 1.86 -10.20 11.73
C ARG A 237 0.41 -10.17 11.29
N LEU A 238 0.04 -9.12 10.55
CA LEU A 238 -1.28 -8.97 9.96
C LEU A 238 -1.50 -9.89 8.73
N GLY A 239 -0.48 -10.58 8.23
CA GLY A 239 -0.57 -11.39 7.02
C GLY A 239 -1.51 -12.60 7.13
N THR A 240 -1.83 -13.05 8.36
CA THR A 240 -2.74 -14.18 8.63
C THR A 240 -3.86 -13.84 9.61
N ALA A 241 -3.85 -12.63 10.20
CA ALA A 241 -4.79 -12.19 11.23
C ALA A 241 -5.12 -10.69 11.07
N ASN A 242 -6.26 -10.27 11.60
CA ASN A 242 -6.64 -8.85 11.62
C ASN A 242 -6.15 -8.21 12.92
N GLY A 243 -5.62 -6.98 12.84
CA GLY A 243 -5.35 -6.14 13.99
C GLY A 243 -6.56 -5.27 14.29
N THR A 244 -6.85 -4.97 15.55
CA THR A 244 -7.93 -4.04 15.94
C THR A 244 -7.33 -2.78 16.53
N VAL A 245 -7.94 -1.64 16.21
CA VAL A 245 -7.55 -0.33 16.72
C VAL A 245 -8.66 0.23 17.58
N GLN A 246 -8.29 0.70 18.76
CA GLN A 246 -9.14 1.47 19.66
C GLN A 246 -8.68 2.92 19.69
N VAL A 247 -9.60 3.84 19.94
CA VAL A 247 -9.30 5.26 20.01
C VAL A 247 -9.82 5.81 21.32
N ARG A 248 -8.90 6.21 22.20
CA ARG A 248 -9.23 6.91 23.44
C ARG A 248 -9.21 8.41 23.19
N VAL A 249 -10.29 9.08 23.58
CA VAL A 249 -10.47 10.52 23.41
C VAL A 249 -10.74 11.19 24.75
N GLN A 250 -10.20 12.39 24.93
CA GLN A 250 -10.40 13.19 26.12
C GLN A 250 -10.40 14.67 25.75
N ARG A 251 -11.41 15.42 26.20
CA ARG A 251 -11.42 16.89 26.05
C ARG A 251 -10.24 17.48 26.83
N ASN A 252 -9.45 18.37 26.22
CA ASN A 252 -8.26 18.93 26.89
C ASN A 252 -8.61 19.80 28.11
N ARG A 253 -9.77 20.47 28.09
CA ARG A 253 -10.22 21.37 29.15
C ARG A 253 -11.70 21.13 29.44
N GLY A 254 -12.03 20.94 30.72
CA GLY A 254 -13.40 20.71 31.16
C GLY A 254 -13.87 19.27 30.98
N ASN A 255 -15.11 19.02 31.36
CA ASN A 255 -15.73 17.70 31.27
C ASN A 255 -16.38 17.50 29.91
N CYS A 256 -16.60 16.25 29.52
CA CYS A 256 -17.30 15.88 28.30
C CYS A 256 -18.10 14.60 28.52
N ALA A 257 -19.27 14.51 27.91
CA ALA A 257 -19.99 13.25 27.75
C ALA A 257 -19.44 12.51 26.53
N TYR A 258 -19.37 11.18 26.61
CA TYR A 258 -18.84 10.34 25.53
C TYR A 258 -19.89 9.32 25.09
N GLY A 259 -20.07 9.17 23.77
CA GLY A 259 -21.11 8.30 23.20
C GLY A 259 -22.50 8.74 23.66
N ASN A 260 -23.25 7.82 24.28
CA ASN A 260 -24.60 8.04 24.82
C ASN A 260 -24.64 8.29 26.33
N SER A 261 -23.50 8.57 26.97
CA SER A 261 -23.45 8.88 28.41
C SER A 261 -24.36 10.09 28.73
N ASN A 262 -25.12 10.02 29.81
CA ASN A 262 -25.92 11.13 30.34
C ASN A 262 -25.15 12.03 31.32
N ARG A 263 -23.83 11.85 31.42
CA ARG A 263 -22.96 12.59 32.34
C ARG A 263 -21.65 13.00 31.67
N GLU A 264 -21.22 14.22 31.94
CA GLU A 264 -19.89 14.70 31.59
C GLU A 264 -18.83 14.24 32.61
N THR A 265 -17.67 13.82 32.13
CA THR A 265 -16.54 13.31 32.92
C THR A 265 -15.21 13.89 32.42
N SER A 266 -14.21 13.92 33.31
CA SER A 266 -12.83 14.32 33.01
C SER A 266 -11.97 13.21 32.40
N ASP A 267 -12.35 11.94 32.55
CA ASP A 267 -11.43 10.79 32.42
C ASP A 267 -11.27 10.27 30.98
N GLY A 268 -11.96 10.89 30.03
CA GLY A 268 -12.00 10.43 28.64
C GLY A 268 -12.87 9.19 28.46
N SER A 269 -12.96 8.70 27.23
CA SER A 269 -13.59 7.42 26.91
C SER A 269 -12.92 6.77 25.70
N THR A 270 -13.08 5.45 25.58
CA THR A 270 -12.53 4.66 24.48
C THR A 270 -13.64 4.28 23.50
N PHE A 271 -13.43 4.62 22.23
CA PHE A 271 -14.27 4.26 21.10
C PHE A 271 -13.63 3.11 20.32
N LEU A 272 -14.42 2.46 19.46
CA LEU A 272 -14.00 1.34 18.62
C LEU A 272 -13.52 0.10 19.41
N SER A 273 -13.95 -0.01 20.67
CA SER A 273 -13.62 -1.14 21.57
C SER A 273 -14.63 -2.28 21.48
N ALA A 274 -15.91 -1.97 21.23
CA ALA A 274 -16.97 -2.95 21.07
C ALA A 274 -16.85 -3.71 19.74
N ALA A 275 -17.15 -5.01 19.73
CA ALA A 275 -16.98 -5.89 18.56
C ALA A 275 -17.63 -5.36 17.28
N GLU A 276 -18.80 -4.72 17.39
CA GLU A 276 -19.56 -4.17 16.25
C GLU A 276 -19.05 -2.80 15.78
N GLN A 277 -18.18 -2.15 16.54
CA GLN A 277 -17.58 -0.86 16.22
C GLN A 277 -16.07 -0.98 15.97
N GLN A 278 -15.51 -2.19 16.03
CA GLN A 278 -14.08 -2.40 15.92
C GLN A 278 -13.57 -1.98 14.54
N PHE A 279 -12.53 -1.17 14.57
CA PHE A 279 -11.79 -0.86 13.37
C PHE A 279 -10.67 -1.88 13.17
N ARG A 280 -10.75 -2.66 12.11
CA ARG A 280 -9.80 -3.71 11.76
C ARG A 280 -8.77 -3.19 10.76
N VAL A 281 -7.52 -3.24 11.16
CA VAL A 281 -6.38 -3.08 10.26
C VAL A 281 -6.06 -4.44 9.68
N VAL A 282 -6.22 -4.53 8.36
CA VAL A 282 -5.86 -5.71 7.58
C VAL A 282 -4.64 -5.37 6.73
N ASN A 283 -3.58 -6.17 6.86
CA ASN A 283 -2.46 -6.06 5.92
C ASN A 283 -2.89 -6.66 4.59
N ARG A 284 -3.13 -5.78 3.63
CA ARG A 284 -2.90 -6.09 2.22
C ARG A 284 -1.61 -5.42 1.90
N SER A 285 -0.60 -6.18 1.47
CA SER A 285 0.70 -5.58 1.18
C SER A 285 0.47 -4.47 0.16
N LEU A 286 0.65 -3.21 0.57
CA LEU A 286 0.50 -2.07 -0.32
C LEU A 286 1.88 -1.78 -0.86
N TYR A 287 2.08 -1.98 -2.16
CA TYR A 287 3.29 -1.52 -2.83
C TYR A 287 2.92 -0.26 -3.61
N CYS A 288 3.48 0.88 -3.20
CA CYS A 288 3.35 2.10 -3.98
C CYS A 288 4.54 2.16 -4.95
N ILE A 289 4.28 2.29 -6.24
CA ILE A 289 5.35 2.52 -7.20
C ILE A 289 5.29 3.97 -7.60
N TYR A 290 6.37 4.68 -7.26
CA TYR A 290 6.51 6.11 -7.46
C TYR A 290 7.27 6.35 -8.74
N HIS A 291 6.96 7.42 -9.44
CA HIS A 291 7.91 8.04 -10.35
C HIS A 291 9.18 8.48 -9.59
N ARG A 292 10.35 8.42 -10.24
CA ARG A 292 11.69 8.71 -9.68
C ARG A 292 11.78 10.03 -8.92
N ASP A 293 11.08 11.06 -9.39
CA ASP A 293 11.08 12.39 -8.77
C ASP A 293 10.28 12.45 -7.46
N ASN A 294 9.80 11.31 -6.94
CA ASN A 294 8.83 11.25 -5.85
C ASN A 294 7.54 12.03 -6.19
N THR A 295 7.27 12.21 -7.49
CA THR A 295 6.09 12.90 -8.02
C THR A 295 5.28 11.95 -8.89
N PHE A 296 4.21 11.40 -8.32
CA PHE A 296 2.98 10.92 -8.96
C PHE A 296 2.95 10.73 -10.52
N ASN A 297 2.63 9.52 -10.98
CA ASN A 297 2.42 9.03 -12.37
C ASN A 297 1.23 9.68 -13.12
N PHE A 298 1.14 9.61 -14.45
CA PHE A 298 0.06 10.26 -15.23
C PHE A 298 -1.14 9.33 -15.57
N HIS A 299 -2.31 9.89 -15.97
CA HIS A 299 -3.44 9.14 -16.57
C HIS A 299 -4.25 10.01 -17.57
N SER A 300 -4.39 9.51 -18.80
CA SER A 300 -4.79 10.28 -19.99
C SER A 300 -6.27 10.63 -20.07
N SER A 301 -7.13 9.93 -19.33
CA SER A 301 -8.56 10.27 -19.26
C SER A 301 -8.90 11.45 -18.34
N ILE A 302 -7.92 12.00 -17.59
CA ILE A 302 -8.16 13.09 -16.63
C ILE A 302 -7.06 14.15 -16.78
N GLN A 303 -7.37 15.24 -17.49
CA GLN A 303 -6.42 16.27 -17.89
C GLN A 303 -5.50 16.79 -16.74
N ASN A 304 -4.21 16.88 -17.04
CA ASN A 304 -3.18 17.73 -16.38
C ASN A 304 -3.04 17.62 -14.86
N THR A 305 -3.12 16.43 -14.27
CA THR A 305 -2.79 16.26 -12.85
C THR A 305 -1.96 14.99 -12.61
N ARG A 306 -0.75 15.17 -12.05
CA ARG A 306 0.20 14.12 -11.63
C ARG A 306 -0.39 13.29 -10.48
N LYS A 307 -0.44 11.95 -10.55
CA LYS A 307 -1.29 11.06 -9.71
C LYS A 307 -0.72 9.66 -9.33
N LYS A 308 -1.12 9.07 -8.19
CA LYS A 308 -0.49 7.83 -7.64
C LYS A 308 -1.00 6.58 -8.37
N ILE A 309 -0.14 5.60 -8.71
CA ILE A 309 -0.57 4.20 -8.94
C ILE A 309 -0.10 3.37 -7.74
N GLY A 310 -1.05 2.82 -6.98
CA GLY A 310 -0.80 1.94 -5.84
C GLY A 310 -1.26 0.52 -6.11
N GLU A 311 -0.41 -0.47 -5.84
CA GLU A 311 -0.78 -1.87 -5.73
C GLU A 311 -1.44 -2.11 -4.35
N VAL A 312 -2.60 -2.78 -4.34
CA VAL A 312 -3.15 -3.43 -3.14
C VAL A 312 -3.03 -4.94 -3.35
N LYS A 313 -2.17 -5.61 -2.58
CA LYS A 313 -1.92 -7.05 -2.73
C LYS A 313 -2.95 -7.90 -1.99
N SER A 314 -3.43 -8.93 -2.68
CA SER A 314 -4.10 -10.14 -2.18
C SER A 314 -5.35 -9.91 -1.35
N TYR A 315 -6.48 -10.14 -1.99
CA TYR A 315 -7.69 -10.55 -1.28
C TYR A 315 -8.11 -11.94 -1.77
N TYR A 316 -8.64 -12.74 -0.84
CA TYR A 316 -9.23 -14.03 -1.16
C TYR A 316 -10.70 -13.79 -1.53
N THR A 317 -11.09 -14.24 -2.72
CA THR A 317 -12.51 -14.45 -3.03
C THR A 317 -12.90 -15.87 -2.60
N LEU A 318 -13.72 -15.97 -1.55
CA LEU A 318 -14.42 -17.22 -1.24
C LEU A 318 -15.54 -17.39 -2.26
N ASN A 319 -15.27 -18.16 -3.32
CA ASN A 319 -16.36 -18.68 -4.15
C ASN A 319 -16.87 -19.97 -3.49
N ASN A 320 -18.16 -20.29 -3.67
CA ASN A 320 -18.85 -21.50 -3.16
C ASN A 320 -18.24 -22.86 -3.62
N GLN A 321 -17.02 -22.87 -4.15
CA GLN A 321 -16.34 -23.97 -4.81
C GLN A 321 -14.91 -24.21 -4.28
N ASN A 322 -14.52 -23.67 -3.10
CA ASN A 322 -13.20 -23.93 -2.46
C ASN A 322 -11.96 -23.54 -3.28
N VAL A 323 -12.04 -22.61 -4.24
CA VAL A 323 -10.85 -22.11 -4.97
C VAL A 323 -10.36 -20.81 -4.33
N ASN A 324 -9.19 -20.86 -3.69
CA ASN A 324 -8.47 -19.68 -3.20
C ASN A 324 -7.81 -18.93 -4.38
N THR A 325 -8.58 -18.17 -5.16
CA THR A 325 -7.98 -17.28 -6.17
C THR A 325 -7.38 -16.07 -5.48
N GLN A 326 -6.08 -15.85 -5.64
CA GLN A 326 -5.43 -14.63 -5.18
C GLN A 326 -5.61 -13.55 -6.26
N LYS A 327 -6.09 -12.37 -5.90
CA LYS A 327 -6.20 -11.23 -6.82
C LYS A 327 -5.28 -10.08 -6.41
N THR A 328 -4.82 -9.31 -7.39
CA THR A 328 -4.06 -8.07 -7.20
C THR A 328 -4.80 -6.91 -7.85
N ALA A 329 -5.10 -5.87 -7.09
CA ALA A 329 -5.81 -4.69 -7.56
C ALA A 329 -4.87 -3.49 -7.65
N TYR A 330 -5.03 -2.70 -8.71
CA TYR A 330 -4.23 -1.51 -9.01
C TYR A 330 -5.13 -0.29 -9.01
N TYR A 331 -4.78 0.71 -8.21
CA TYR A 331 -5.59 1.92 -8.02
C TYR A 331 -4.87 3.16 -8.48
N PHE A 332 -5.66 4.10 -8.95
CA PHE A 332 -5.30 5.47 -9.25
C PHE A 332 -5.84 6.42 -8.19
N TYR A 333 -5.09 7.48 -7.87
CA TYR A 333 -5.54 8.52 -6.93
C TYR A 333 -5.53 9.89 -7.59
N ASP A 334 -6.66 10.60 -7.58
CA ASP A 334 -6.75 11.94 -8.16
C ASP A 334 -6.11 13.06 -7.30
N ALA A 335 -6.13 14.30 -7.80
CA ALA A 335 -5.56 15.46 -7.11
C ALA A 335 -6.27 15.79 -5.78
N ASN A 336 -7.46 15.22 -5.57
CA ASN A 336 -8.25 15.34 -4.36
C ASN A 336 -8.07 14.14 -3.42
N ASP A 337 -7.13 13.23 -3.70
CA ASP A 337 -6.95 11.93 -3.03
C ASP A 337 -8.12 10.92 -3.26
N ASN A 338 -8.99 11.12 -4.26
CA ASN A 338 -10.03 10.12 -4.56
C ASN A 338 -9.40 8.87 -5.19
N GLU A 339 -9.74 7.70 -4.67
CA GLU A 339 -9.28 6.39 -5.16
C GLU A 339 -10.16 5.89 -6.32
N THR A 340 -9.56 5.35 -7.37
CA THR A 340 -10.24 4.75 -8.54
C THR A 340 -9.55 3.42 -8.90
N LEU A 341 -10.30 2.33 -8.97
CA LEU A 341 -9.78 1.04 -9.45
C LEU A 341 -9.44 1.14 -10.95
N LEU A 342 -8.21 0.77 -11.33
CA LEU A 342 -7.77 0.72 -12.73
C LEU A 342 -7.87 -0.71 -13.27
N TYR A 343 -7.18 -1.64 -12.61
CA TYR A 343 -7.03 -3.01 -13.05
C TYR A 343 -7.13 -3.96 -11.88
N GLU A 344 -7.60 -5.16 -12.18
CA GLU A 344 -7.55 -6.30 -11.27
C GLU A 344 -7.06 -7.51 -12.06
N PHE A 345 -6.02 -8.16 -11.55
CA PHE A 345 -5.45 -9.35 -12.16
C PHE A 345 -5.46 -10.54 -11.20
N GLU A 346 -5.64 -11.73 -11.76
CA GLU A 346 -5.44 -12.98 -11.03
C GLU A 346 -3.95 -13.23 -10.82
N ARG A 347 -3.62 -13.72 -9.63
CA ARG A 347 -2.27 -14.09 -9.23
C ARG A 347 -2.25 -15.61 -9.06
N ASN A 348 -1.38 -16.26 -9.82
CA ASN A 348 -1.25 -17.71 -9.80
C ASN A 348 -0.56 -18.20 -8.50
N THR A 349 -0.45 -19.52 -8.36
CA THR A 349 0.17 -20.20 -7.20
C THR A 349 1.65 -19.85 -7.01
N HIS A 350 2.35 -19.43 -8.06
CA HIS A 350 3.74 -18.97 -8.05
C HIS A 350 3.88 -17.48 -7.73
N GLY A 351 2.74 -16.82 -7.51
CA GLY A 351 2.70 -15.42 -7.16
C GLY A 351 2.98 -14.47 -8.32
N MET A 352 2.77 -14.93 -9.55
CA MET A 352 2.91 -14.19 -10.81
C MET A 352 1.55 -13.75 -11.33
N ILE A 353 1.53 -12.72 -12.16
CA ILE A 353 0.36 -12.21 -12.87
C ILE A 353 0.58 -12.42 -14.36
N GLU A 354 -0.40 -13.02 -15.02
CA GLU A 354 -0.50 -13.03 -16.49
C GLU A 354 -0.86 -11.62 -16.97
N PHE A 355 0.06 -10.97 -17.66
CA PHE A 355 -0.17 -9.62 -18.16
C PHE A 355 -1.03 -9.67 -19.44
N PRO A 356 -2.06 -8.82 -19.58
CA PRO A 356 -2.99 -8.92 -20.72
C PRO A 356 -2.30 -8.82 -22.08
N GLU A 357 -2.85 -9.51 -23.08
CA GLU A 357 -2.34 -9.44 -24.46
C GLU A 357 -2.48 -8.05 -25.09
N SER A 358 -3.43 -7.22 -24.63
CA SER A 358 -3.60 -5.86 -25.13
C SER A 358 -4.37 -4.97 -24.18
N GLY A 359 -4.23 -3.66 -24.41
CA GLY A 359 -5.00 -2.63 -23.72
C GLY A 359 -4.75 -1.26 -24.33
N ASN A 360 -5.16 -0.21 -23.63
CA ASN A 360 -4.92 1.16 -24.07
C ASN A 360 -3.41 1.45 -24.06
N GLY A 361 -2.85 1.77 -25.21
CA GLY A 361 -1.42 2.11 -25.35
C GLY A 361 -0.48 0.92 -25.48
N PHE A 362 -0.96 -0.33 -25.45
CA PHE A 362 -0.09 -1.49 -25.62
C PHE A 362 -0.72 -2.73 -26.27
N ARG A 363 0.14 -3.62 -26.78
CA ARG A 363 -0.19 -4.97 -27.25
C ARG A 363 0.91 -5.95 -26.89
N ARG A 364 0.68 -7.23 -27.09
CA ARG A 364 1.68 -8.28 -27.15
C ARG A 364 2.17 -8.45 -28.60
N TYR A 365 3.46 -8.72 -28.79
CA TYR A 365 4.01 -9.31 -30.01
C TYR A 365 4.55 -10.71 -29.69
N GLY A 366 4.43 -11.61 -30.66
CA GLY A 366 4.60 -13.05 -30.41
C GLY A 366 3.25 -13.71 -30.18
N ILE A 367 3.09 -14.92 -30.71
CA ILE A 367 1.85 -15.70 -30.65
C ILE A 367 2.09 -17.10 -30.06
N ILE A 368 3.32 -17.38 -29.64
CA ILE A 368 3.74 -18.69 -29.15
C ILE A 368 4.17 -18.52 -27.71
N ASP A 369 3.36 -19.06 -26.81
CA ASP A 369 3.71 -19.22 -25.41
C ASP A 369 4.78 -20.30 -25.27
N ALA A 370 6.01 -19.90 -24.96
CA ALA A 370 7.10 -20.84 -24.69
C ALA A 370 6.94 -21.49 -23.30
N GLY A 371 7.64 -22.61 -23.09
CA GLY A 371 7.61 -23.37 -21.84
C GLY A 371 8.01 -24.84 -22.00
N GLY A 372 8.11 -25.56 -20.89
CA GLY A 372 8.35 -27.01 -20.88
C GLY A 372 9.54 -27.44 -20.01
N GLN A 373 10.30 -28.45 -20.46
CA GLN A 373 11.46 -28.93 -19.71
C GLN A 373 12.74 -28.62 -20.50
N SER A 374 13.62 -27.80 -19.92
CA SER A 374 14.97 -27.68 -20.44
C SER A 374 15.81 -28.86 -19.96
N ALA A 375 16.56 -29.46 -20.89
CA ALA A 375 17.50 -30.54 -20.57
C ALA A 375 18.88 -29.99 -20.15
N ASN A 376 19.18 -28.72 -20.47
CA ASN A 376 20.47 -28.11 -20.15
C ASN A 376 20.37 -26.57 -20.05
N PRO A 377 20.40 -26.01 -18.83
CA PRO A 377 20.39 -26.70 -17.54
C PRO A 377 19.08 -27.49 -17.36
N ASN A 378 19.10 -28.55 -16.56
CA ASN A 378 17.88 -29.30 -16.26
C ASN A 378 16.94 -28.44 -15.39
N GLU A 379 15.90 -27.86 -15.99
CA GLU A 379 14.96 -26.94 -15.34
C GLU A 379 13.54 -27.15 -15.86
N VAL A 380 12.56 -27.10 -14.95
CA VAL A 380 11.13 -27.01 -15.32
C VAL A 380 10.85 -25.56 -15.67
N VAL A 381 10.74 -25.30 -16.95
CA VAL A 381 10.35 -24.03 -17.52
C VAL A 381 8.83 -23.98 -17.50
N GLY A 382 8.24 -22.96 -16.85
CA GLY A 382 6.78 -22.84 -16.75
C GLY A 382 6.12 -22.70 -18.12
N HIS A 383 4.79 -22.62 -18.18
CA HIS A 383 4.11 -22.26 -19.43
C HIS A 383 3.99 -20.74 -19.59
N GLY A 384 3.89 -20.29 -20.84
CA GLY A 384 3.70 -18.88 -21.20
C GLY A 384 4.96 -18.04 -21.12
N ASP A 385 4.83 -16.79 -21.58
CA ASP A 385 5.92 -15.84 -21.70
C ASP A 385 5.54 -14.42 -21.25
N HIS A 386 4.37 -14.22 -20.64
CA HIS A 386 3.84 -12.91 -20.31
C HIS A 386 3.46 -12.81 -18.82
N TYR A 387 4.26 -13.45 -17.96
CA TYR A 387 4.07 -13.40 -16.51
C TYR A 387 5.03 -12.44 -15.83
N LEU A 388 4.49 -11.61 -14.95
CA LEU A 388 5.24 -10.61 -14.19
C LEU A 388 4.96 -10.69 -12.70
N LYS A 389 5.88 -10.18 -11.88
CA LYS A 389 5.59 -9.94 -10.47
C LYS A 389 4.62 -8.76 -10.33
N PRO A 390 3.75 -8.76 -9.29
CA PRO A 390 2.77 -7.71 -9.06
C PRO A 390 3.31 -6.28 -9.10
N TRP A 391 4.48 -6.04 -8.51
CA TRP A 391 5.13 -4.74 -8.54
C TRP A 391 5.67 -4.39 -9.93
N THR A 392 6.22 -5.35 -10.68
CA THR A 392 6.66 -5.10 -12.05
C THR A 392 5.48 -4.71 -12.94
N VAL A 393 4.31 -5.34 -12.75
CA VAL A 393 3.05 -4.95 -13.40
C VAL A 393 2.65 -3.51 -13.05
N ALA A 394 2.71 -3.10 -11.77
CA ALA A 394 2.40 -1.72 -11.39
C ALA A 394 3.33 -0.70 -12.07
N ALA A 395 4.64 -0.99 -12.13
CA ALA A 395 5.62 -0.14 -12.80
C ALA A 395 5.36 -0.06 -14.31
N LEU A 396 5.03 -1.20 -14.92
CA LEU A 396 4.73 -1.31 -16.33
C LEU A 396 3.45 -0.54 -16.69
N LEU A 397 2.38 -0.66 -15.90
CA LEU A 397 1.13 0.08 -16.12
C LEU A 397 1.36 1.60 -16.10
N GLY A 398 2.18 2.08 -15.17
CA GLY A 398 2.57 3.50 -15.13
C GLY A 398 3.37 3.92 -16.36
N THR A 399 4.33 3.10 -16.78
CA THR A 399 5.12 3.32 -18.00
C THR A 399 4.24 3.37 -19.26
N ILE A 400 3.33 2.40 -19.43
CA ILE A 400 2.36 2.33 -20.54
C ILE A 400 1.51 3.58 -20.59
N GLN A 401 1.01 4.01 -19.43
CA GLN A 401 0.10 5.14 -19.36
C GLN A 401 0.77 6.44 -19.82
N GLU A 402 2.02 6.67 -19.45
CA GLU A 402 2.77 7.85 -19.88
C GLU A 402 3.16 7.79 -21.36
N ILE A 403 3.49 6.60 -21.88
CA ILE A 403 3.68 6.38 -23.33
C ILE A 403 2.39 6.67 -24.10
N TYR A 404 1.25 6.21 -23.58
CA TYR A 404 -0.05 6.42 -24.20
C TYR A 404 -0.45 7.89 -24.27
N GLU A 405 -0.04 8.71 -23.29
CA GLU A 405 -0.27 10.16 -23.29
C GLU A 405 0.48 10.89 -24.41
N GLN A 406 1.64 10.35 -24.83
CA GLN A 406 2.34 10.81 -26.02
C GLN A 406 1.62 10.42 -27.33
N ARG A 407 0.46 9.74 -27.23
CA ARG A 407 -0.29 9.12 -28.33
C ARG A 407 0.50 8.03 -29.04
N TRP A 408 1.37 7.34 -28.31
CA TRP A 408 2.15 6.21 -28.82
C TRP A 408 1.56 4.88 -28.36
N ARG A 409 1.98 3.79 -29.02
CA ARG A 409 1.64 2.42 -28.66
C ARG A 409 2.87 1.52 -28.67
N ILE A 410 3.10 0.83 -27.56
CA ILE A 410 4.22 -0.09 -27.38
C ILE A 410 3.74 -1.55 -27.40
N ASP A 411 4.45 -2.42 -28.10
CA ASP A 411 4.13 -3.83 -28.17
C ASP A 411 5.19 -4.61 -27.36
N PHE A 412 4.76 -5.47 -26.42
CA PHE A 412 5.59 -6.24 -25.49
C PHE A 412 5.78 -7.69 -25.93
N GLY A 413 6.96 -8.25 -25.69
CA GLY A 413 7.30 -9.64 -25.97
C GLY A 413 7.60 -10.37 -24.68
N ASP A 414 8.69 -11.14 -24.69
CA ASP A 414 9.11 -12.00 -23.60
C ASP A 414 9.13 -11.28 -22.25
N MET A 415 8.45 -11.88 -21.29
CA MET A 415 8.48 -11.67 -19.84
C MET A 415 8.89 -13.01 -19.21
N SER A 416 8.41 -13.39 -18.02
CA SER A 416 8.64 -14.74 -17.49
C SER A 416 7.52 -15.71 -17.86
N SER A 417 7.76 -17.00 -17.65
CA SER A 417 6.72 -18.04 -17.60
C SER A 417 5.96 -18.02 -16.27
N GLU A 418 4.87 -18.80 -16.18
CA GLU A 418 3.94 -18.80 -15.04
C GLU A 418 4.62 -19.02 -13.68
N ASN A 419 5.73 -19.76 -13.65
CA ASN A 419 6.47 -20.10 -12.43
C ASN A 419 7.62 -19.12 -12.15
N GLY A 420 7.79 -18.12 -13.02
CA GLY A 420 8.86 -17.13 -12.96
C GLY A 420 10.17 -17.54 -13.64
N SER A 421 10.24 -18.70 -14.30
CA SER A 421 11.39 -19.08 -15.15
C SER A 421 11.38 -18.31 -16.49
N ASP A 422 12.46 -18.41 -17.26
CA ASP A 422 12.54 -17.77 -18.57
C ASP A 422 11.70 -18.52 -19.62
N PRO A 423 11.05 -17.83 -20.57
CA PRO A 423 10.21 -18.46 -21.59
C PRO A 423 11.07 -19.19 -22.63
N TRP A 424 11.48 -20.42 -22.30
CA TRP A 424 12.31 -21.27 -23.15
C TRP A 424 11.51 -22.36 -23.85
N GLN A 425 11.92 -22.71 -25.07
CA GLN A 425 11.41 -23.86 -25.81
C GLN A 425 12.55 -24.57 -26.56
N GLN A 426 12.33 -25.84 -26.92
CA GLN A 426 13.35 -26.65 -27.59
C GLN A 426 13.86 -25.99 -28.87
N GLY A 427 15.19 -25.87 -29.01
CA GLY A 427 15.85 -25.23 -30.14
C GLY A 427 16.07 -23.72 -29.98
N GLN A 428 15.60 -23.10 -28.90
CA GLN A 428 15.88 -21.72 -28.55
C GLN A 428 16.99 -21.62 -27.48
N SER A 429 17.59 -20.43 -27.37
CA SER A 429 18.52 -20.12 -26.29
C SER A 429 17.76 -19.63 -25.06
N HIS A 430 18.25 -19.94 -23.86
CA HIS A 430 17.70 -19.39 -22.63
C HIS A 430 17.89 -17.87 -22.57
N HIS A 431 16.87 -17.17 -22.10
CA HIS A 431 16.87 -15.72 -21.94
C HIS A 431 17.23 -15.37 -20.50
N GLY A 432 18.53 -15.19 -20.25
CA GLY A 432 19.07 -14.99 -18.90
C GLY A 432 18.48 -13.81 -18.11
N GLY A 433 17.86 -12.85 -18.79
CA GLY A 433 17.16 -11.72 -18.18
C GLY A 433 15.77 -12.05 -17.63
N HIS A 434 15.12 -13.12 -18.08
CA HIS A 434 13.67 -13.30 -17.94
C HIS A 434 13.24 -14.38 -16.95
N GLY A 435 14.11 -14.81 -16.03
CA GLY A 435 13.77 -15.84 -15.05
C GLY A 435 14.69 -17.05 -15.02
N HIS A 436 15.68 -17.13 -15.92
CA HIS A 436 16.54 -18.31 -16.07
C HIS A 436 17.17 -18.73 -14.74
N LEU A 437 16.95 -19.98 -14.33
CA LEU A 437 17.39 -20.51 -13.02
C LEU A 437 16.90 -19.67 -11.82
N GLY A 438 15.69 -19.12 -11.92
CA GLY A 438 15.06 -18.26 -10.92
C GLY A 438 15.65 -16.84 -10.83
N ARG A 439 16.55 -16.44 -11.75
CA ARG A 439 17.14 -15.11 -11.74
C ARG A 439 16.21 -14.11 -12.38
N ARG A 440 15.93 -13.02 -11.67
CA ARG A 440 15.08 -11.91 -12.13
C ARG A 440 13.65 -12.33 -12.54
N SER A 441 13.14 -13.41 -11.95
CA SER A 441 11.79 -13.92 -12.17
C SER A 441 10.69 -12.86 -12.07
N GLY A 442 10.03 -12.59 -13.19
CA GLY A 442 8.94 -11.63 -13.35
C GLY A 442 9.36 -10.17 -13.21
N LEU A 443 10.63 -9.84 -13.44
CA LEU A 443 11.16 -8.47 -13.34
C LEU A 443 11.51 -7.85 -14.69
N ASP A 444 11.46 -8.59 -15.78
CA ASP A 444 12.03 -8.19 -17.06
C ASP A 444 11.04 -8.35 -18.21
N ILE A 445 11.10 -7.43 -19.15
CA ILE A 445 10.16 -7.29 -20.27
C ILE A 445 10.92 -6.86 -21.52
N ASP A 446 10.72 -7.58 -22.61
CA ASP A 446 11.14 -7.15 -23.94
C ASP A 446 10.03 -6.35 -24.62
N PHE A 447 10.40 -5.39 -25.46
CA PHE A 447 9.46 -4.54 -26.18
C PHE A 447 9.96 -4.16 -27.58
N ARG A 448 9.04 -3.88 -28.51
CA ARG A 448 9.41 -3.36 -29.83
C ARG A 448 9.68 -1.87 -29.82
N TYR A 449 10.72 -1.47 -30.55
CA TYR A 449 11.02 -0.06 -30.77
C TYR A 449 9.88 0.67 -31.50
N LEU A 450 9.75 1.96 -31.23
CA LEU A 450 8.75 2.83 -31.88
C LEU A 450 9.25 3.38 -33.20
N ASP A 451 8.32 3.51 -34.14
CA ASP A 451 8.52 4.17 -35.43
C ASP A 451 8.24 5.69 -35.37
N VAL A 452 8.44 6.37 -36.50
CA VAL A 452 8.13 7.80 -36.67
C VAL A 452 6.64 8.16 -36.45
N ASN A 453 5.73 7.18 -36.41
CA ASN A 453 4.32 7.36 -36.08
C ASN A 453 4.01 7.05 -34.60
N GLY A 454 5.01 6.66 -33.81
CA GLY A 454 4.84 6.28 -32.41
C GLY A 454 4.21 4.91 -32.24
N ARG A 455 4.39 4.00 -33.20
CA ARG A 455 3.91 2.62 -33.15
C ARG A 455 5.08 1.67 -33.11
N SER A 456 4.94 0.60 -32.33
CA SER A 456 5.90 -0.50 -32.37
C SER A 456 6.04 -1.11 -33.76
N PHE A 457 7.26 -1.50 -34.11
CA PHE A 457 7.57 -2.19 -35.36
C PHE A 457 8.49 -3.40 -35.13
N GLN A 458 8.42 -4.37 -36.04
CA GLN A 458 9.32 -5.52 -36.07
C GLN A 458 10.41 -5.28 -37.12
N GLY A 459 11.68 -5.35 -36.72
CA GLY A 459 12.81 -5.26 -37.65
C GLY A 459 14.07 -4.66 -37.01
N ASP A 460 15.23 -4.91 -37.63
CA ASP A 460 16.51 -4.37 -37.16
C ASP A 460 16.53 -2.84 -37.34
N ARG A 461 16.69 -2.09 -36.26
CA ARG A 461 16.72 -0.63 -36.25
C ARG A 461 17.81 -0.02 -37.14
N ARG A 462 18.88 -0.77 -37.46
CA ARG A 462 20.00 -0.31 -38.30
C ARG A 462 19.60 -0.22 -39.76
N SER A 463 18.67 -1.05 -40.20
CA SER A 463 18.16 -1.10 -41.58
C SER A 463 16.75 -0.52 -41.72
N TYR A 464 16.06 -0.29 -40.59
CA TYR A 464 14.70 0.25 -40.60
C TYR A 464 14.69 1.78 -40.66
N SER A 465 14.32 2.33 -41.83
CA SER A 465 14.30 3.78 -42.08
C SER A 465 13.36 4.56 -41.16
N ASN A 466 12.36 3.89 -40.58
CA ASN A 466 11.33 4.53 -39.76
C ASN A 466 11.60 4.41 -38.27
N PHE A 467 12.75 3.89 -37.82
CA PHE A 467 13.13 3.88 -36.41
C PHE A 467 13.25 5.32 -35.89
N ASP A 468 12.44 5.68 -34.88
CA ASP A 468 12.47 7.02 -34.30
C ASP A 468 13.38 7.04 -33.07
N ARG A 469 14.60 7.54 -33.25
CA ARG A 469 15.61 7.56 -32.19
C ARG A 469 15.15 8.37 -30.97
N ASN A 470 14.47 9.49 -31.17
CA ASN A 470 14.09 10.38 -30.07
C ASN A 470 12.98 9.76 -29.24
N LYS A 471 11.95 9.18 -29.87
CA LYS A 471 10.87 8.50 -29.14
C LYS A 471 11.39 7.31 -28.35
N ASN A 472 12.30 6.53 -28.95
CA ASN A 472 12.89 5.40 -28.25
C ASN A 472 13.76 5.85 -27.07
N ALA A 473 14.51 6.96 -27.17
CA ALA A 473 15.18 7.54 -26.01
C ALA A 473 14.18 7.94 -24.91
N THR A 474 13.05 8.55 -25.29
CA THR A 474 11.99 8.96 -24.36
C THR A 474 11.35 7.78 -23.64
N ILE A 475 11.01 6.67 -24.30
CA ILE A 475 10.40 5.52 -23.60
C ILE A 475 11.36 4.86 -22.60
N TYR A 476 12.68 4.87 -22.85
CA TYR A 476 13.65 4.43 -21.83
C TYR A 476 13.72 5.39 -20.65
N GLN A 477 13.63 6.70 -20.90
CA GLN A 477 13.57 7.69 -19.82
C GLN A 477 12.32 7.50 -18.97
N ILE A 478 11.15 7.33 -19.59
CA ILE A 478 9.89 7.04 -18.89
C ILE A 478 10.06 5.76 -18.08
N ALA A 479 10.45 4.63 -18.68
CA ALA A 479 10.63 3.37 -17.93
C ALA A 479 11.63 3.52 -16.76
N PHE A 480 12.71 4.28 -16.97
CA PHE A 480 13.63 4.64 -15.91
C PHE A 480 12.90 5.38 -14.78
N GLU A 481 12.02 6.33 -15.06
CA GLU A 481 11.24 7.00 -14.02
C GLU A 481 10.36 6.05 -13.20
N TYR A 482 9.94 4.89 -13.73
CA TYR A 482 9.15 3.88 -13.01
C TYR A 482 9.96 2.72 -12.42
N GLY A 483 11.29 2.80 -12.41
CA GLY A 483 12.14 1.82 -11.71
C GLY A 483 12.77 0.74 -12.57
N PHE A 484 12.59 0.82 -13.89
CA PHE A 484 13.34 -0.01 -14.82
C PHE A 484 14.77 0.53 -14.95
N ARG A 485 15.73 -0.17 -14.32
CA ARG A 485 17.14 0.28 -14.17
C ARG A 485 18.13 -0.62 -14.91
N SER A 486 17.74 -1.86 -15.24
CA SER A 486 18.56 -2.83 -15.96
C SER A 486 18.13 -2.85 -17.43
N ASN A 487 18.30 -1.72 -18.12
CA ASN A 487 17.75 -1.53 -19.47
C ASN A 487 18.80 -1.84 -20.53
N TYR A 488 18.43 -2.54 -21.61
CA TYR A 488 19.34 -2.89 -22.71
C TYR A 488 18.84 -2.39 -24.06
N ALA A 489 19.77 -1.89 -24.87
CA ALA A 489 19.53 -1.47 -26.26
C ALA A 489 20.86 -1.46 -27.02
N THR A 490 21.12 -2.48 -27.85
CA THR A 490 22.45 -2.69 -28.43
C THR A 490 22.87 -1.50 -29.27
N GLY A 491 24.03 -0.89 -28.98
CA GLY A 491 24.60 0.21 -29.74
C GLY A 491 23.84 1.56 -29.65
N LEU A 492 23.09 1.78 -28.57
CA LEU A 492 22.40 3.04 -28.25
C LEU A 492 22.94 3.60 -26.92
N ALA A 493 24.25 3.89 -26.87
CA ALA A 493 24.92 4.35 -25.64
C ALA A 493 24.45 5.75 -25.18
N GLU A 494 23.83 6.50 -26.07
CA GLU A 494 23.28 7.83 -25.80
C GLU A 494 21.93 7.78 -25.06
N PHE A 495 21.28 6.62 -24.96
CA PHE A 495 20.04 6.49 -24.19
C PHE A 495 20.36 6.44 -22.69
N ALA A 496 19.77 7.36 -21.93
CA ALA A 496 20.04 7.48 -20.50
C ALA A 496 19.62 6.22 -19.74
N GLY A 497 20.50 5.70 -18.88
CA GLY A 497 20.21 4.52 -18.06
C GLY A 497 20.17 3.19 -18.82
N VAL A 498 20.67 3.16 -20.07
CA VAL A 498 20.73 1.96 -20.90
C VAL A 498 22.16 1.40 -20.96
N ASN A 499 22.29 0.08 -20.79
CA ASN A 499 23.50 -0.64 -21.12
C ASN A 499 23.44 -1.09 -22.59
N SER A 500 24.25 -0.43 -23.43
CA SER A 500 24.27 -0.63 -24.87
C SER A 500 25.23 -1.72 -25.36
N SER A 501 25.99 -2.34 -24.46
CA SER A 501 26.95 -3.40 -24.83
C SER A 501 26.35 -4.80 -24.85
N VAL A 502 25.16 -4.98 -24.29
CA VAL A 502 24.43 -6.25 -24.37
C VAL A 502 24.02 -6.48 -25.83
N GLN A 503 24.39 -7.63 -26.39
CA GLN A 503 24.15 -7.98 -27.79
C GLN A 503 22.70 -8.38 -28.04
N ASN A 504 22.30 -8.53 -29.31
CA ASN A 504 21.01 -9.05 -29.77
C ASN A 504 19.76 -8.18 -29.52
N HIS A 505 19.90 -6.90 -29.13
CA HIS A 505 18.79 -5.96 -28.93
C HIS A 505 18.75 -4.90 -30.04
N TYR A 506 18.89 -5.33 -31.30
CA TYR A 506 18.83 -4.43 -32.46
C TYR A 506 17.40 -4.23 -32.99
N ASP A 507 16.50 -5.19 -32.75
CA ASP A 507 15.13 -5.20 -33.24
C ASP A 507 14.07 -5.09 -32.12
N HIS A 508 14.53 -5.04 -30.88
CA HIS A 508 13.72 -4.86 -29.67
C HIS A 508 14.59 -4.21 -28.59
N GLY A 509 13.94 -3.64 -27.59
CA GLY A 509 14.56 -3.17 -26.36
C GLY A 509 14.18 -4.04 -25.17
N HIS A 510 14.90 -3.88 -24.07
CA HIS A 510 14.68 -4.63 -22.83
C HIS A 510 14.59 -3.68 -21.63
N TRP A 511 13.62 -3.93 -20.76
CA TRP A 511 13.45 -3.23 -19.48
C TRP A 511 13.51 -4.20 -18.32
N GLY A 512 14.47 -3.96 -17.42
CA GLY A 512 14.61 -4.73 -16.20
C GLY A 512 14.29 -3.91 -14.96
N PHE A 513 13.23 -4.29 -14.25
CA PHE A 513 12.80 -3.66 -13.01
C PHE A 513 13.84 -3.90 -11.90
N ASN A 514 14.08 -2.87 -11.11
CA ASN A 514 14.90 -2.96 -9.91
C ASN A 514 14.02 -2.98 -8.67
N ILE A 515 14.07 -4.08 -7.91
CA ILE A 515 13.28 -4.26 -6.69
C ILE A 515 13.58 -3.21 -5.62
N ASP A 516 14.78 -2.63 -5.60
CA ASP A 516 15.14 -1.55 -4.68
C ASP A 516 14.36 -0.25 -4.96
N PHE A 517 13.73 -0.15 -6.13
CA PHE A 517 12.85 0.94 -6.48
C PHE A 517 11.45 0.82 -5.86
N ILE A 518 11.11 -0.34 -5.30
CA ILE A 518 9.87 -0.51 -4.56
C ILE A 518 9.96 0.31 -3.28
N HIS A 519 9.50 1.55 -3.36
CA HIS A 519 9.09 2.31 -2.21
C HIS A 519 7.78 1.72 -1.72
N THR A 520 7.88 0.66 -0.96
CA THR A 520 6.81 0.40 -0.01
C THR A 520 6.73 1.62 0.89
N THR A 521 5.60 2.33 0.82
CA THR A 521 5.37 3.53 1.63
C THR A 521 5.59 3.15 3.07
N ILE A 522 6.73 3.58 3.61
CA ILE A 522 6.93 3.64 5.05
C ILE A 522 6.29 4.87 5.49
#